data_AF-A0A2V9G0X0-F1
#
_entry.id   AF-A0A2V9G0X0-F1
#
_cell.length_a   1.000
_cell.length_b   1.000
_cell.length_c   1.000
_cell.angle_alpha   90.00
_cell.angle_beta   90.00
_cell.angle_gamma   90.00
#
_symmetry.space_group_name_H-M   'P 1'
#
loop_
_entity.id
_entity.type
_entity.pdbx_description
1 polymer ?
#
loop_
_entity_poly.entity_id
_entity_poly.type
_entity_poly.pdbx_seq_one_letter_code
_entity_poly.pdbx_strand_id
1 'polypeptide(L)' 'MPYLESVWLIDEALKKGKGELLSYMMYPGEFHYFTRAHVLLDAWHRVDDFFAFHLQGRIKQPR' A
#
# COMPACT_ATOMS: atom_id res chain seq x y z
N MET A 1 10.63 -5.50 12.21
CA MET A 1 9.92 -6.33 11.21
C MET A 1 10.83 -6.56 10.02
N PRO A 2 11.25 -7.80 9.75
CA PRO A 2 12.07 -8.15 8.58
C PRO A 2 11.33 -7.98 7.25
N TYR A 3 12.01 -7.43 6.24
CA TYR A 3 11.47 -7.28 4.88
C TYR A 3 11.07 -8.62 4.22
N LEU A 4 11.70 -9.72 4.64
CA LEU A 4 11.43 -11.07 4.13
C LEU A 4 9.98 -11.50 4.32
N GLU A 5 9.33 -11.05 5.40
CA GLU A 5 7.93 -11.37 5.69
C GLU A 5 6.99 -10.82 4.60
N SER A 6 7.25 -9.61 4.11
CA SER A 6 6.49 -9.02 3.00
C SER A 6 6.67 -9.79 1.71
N VAL A 7 7.90 -10.22 1.41
CA VAL A 7 8.22 -10.96 0.18
C VAL A 7 7.55 -12.33 0.17
N TRP A 8 7.59 -13.06 1.29
CA TRP A 8 6.91 -14.35 1.41
C TRP A 8 5.39 -14.22 1.26
N LEU A 9 4.79 -13.17 1.82
CA LEU A 9 3.36 -12.93 1.65
C LEU A 9 3.00 -12.70 0.17
N ILE A 10 3.78 -11.88 -0.54
CA ILE A 10 3.56 -11.61 -1.97
C ILE A 10 3.71 -12.88 -2.79
N ASP A 11 4.77 -13.64 -2.57
CA ASP A 11 5.02 -14.91 -3.26
C ASP A 11 3.84 -15.88 -3.09
N GLU A 12 3.35 -16.06 -1.85
CA GLU A 12 2.20 -16.91 -1.56
C GLU A 12 0.89 -16.41 -2.18
N ALA A 13 0.68 -15.09 -2.23
CA ALA A 13 -0.50 -14.52 -2.84
C ALA A 13 -0.49 -14.67 -4.37
N LEU A 14 0.66 -14.48 -5.01
CA LEU A 14 0.85 -14.67 -6.45
C LEU A 14 0.65 -16.13 -6.84
N LYS A 15 1.24 -17.08 -6.11
CA LYS A 15 1.02 -18.52 -6.32
C LYS A 15 -0.46 -18.93 -6.24
N LYS A 16 -1.26 -18.20 -5.47
CA LYS A 16 -2.70 -18.42 -5.28
C LYS A 16 -3.57 -17.62 -6.26
N GLY A 17 -2.98 -16.93 -7.24
CA GLY A 17 -3.70 -16.14 -8.23
C GLY A 17 -4.35 -14.88 -7.68
N LYS A 18 -3.94 -14.39 -6.51
CA LYS A 18 -4.54 -13.21 -5.84
C LYS A 18 -3.83 -11.90 -6.14
N GLY A 19 -3.04 -11.85 -7.21
CA GLY A 19 -2.23 -10.68 -7.55
C GLY A 19 -3.07 -9.41 -7.76
N GLU A 20 -4.27 -9.54 -8.32
CA GLU A 20 -5.21 -8.44 -8.54
C GLU A 20 -5.74 -7.78 -7.26
N LEU A 21 -5.64 -8.46 -6.12
CA LEU A 21 -6.05 -7.95 -4.82
C LEU A 21 -4.91 -7.25 -4.07
N LEU A 22 -3.71 -7.22 -4.63
CA LEU A 22 -2.52 -6.68 -3.98
C LEU A 22 -2.03 -5.39 -4.65
N SER A 23 -1.67 -4.42 -3.83
CA SER A 23 -0.81 -3.30 -4.18
C SER A 23 0.40 -3.32 -3.27
N TYR A 24 1.60 -3.18 -3.82
CA TYR A 24 2.85 -3.31 -3.08
C TYR A 24 3.86 -2.22 -3.44
N MET A 25 4.54 -1.68 -2.44
CA MET A 25 5.55 -0.63 -2.59
C MET A 25 6.69 -0.85 -1.59
N MET A 26 7.90 -0.48 -2.01
CA MET A 26 9.10 -0.47 -1.17
C MET A 26 9.68 0.94 -1.12
N TYR A 27 10.22 1.32 0.03
CA TYR A 27 11.04 2.52 0.19
C TYR A 27 12.50 2.16 0.46
N PRO A 28 13.36 2.02 -0.58
CA PRO A 28 14.78 1.73 -0.39
C PRO A 28 15.46 2.75 0.51
N GLY A 29 16.27 2.26 1.45
CA GLY A 29 16.96 3.10 2.43
C GLY A 29 16.12 3.51 3.64
N GLU A 30 14.84 3.12 3.70
CA GLU A 30 14.07 3.12 4.94
C GLU A 30 14.13 1.75 5.60
N PHE A 31 13.99 1.72 6.93
CA PHE A 31 13.91 0.50 7.72
C PHE A 31 12.49 0.35 8.28
N HIS A 32 12.36 0.24 9.60
CA HIS A 32 11.05 0.09 10.25
C HIS A 32 10.28 1.42 10.37
N TYR A 33 10.99 2.54 10.29
CA TYR A 33 10.43 3.89 10.39
C TYR A 33 10.90 4.73 9.21
N PHE A 34 10.07 5.69 8.81
CA PHE A 34 10.45 6.70 7.86
C PHE A 34 11.31 7.78 8.52
N THR A 35 12.50 7.97 7.98
CA THR A 35 13.48 8.96 8.43
C THR A 35 13.52 10.18 7.53
N ARG A 36 13.25 10.01 6.23
CA ARG A 36 13.27 11.08 5.23
C ARG A 36 11.87 11.63 5.01
N ALA A 37 11.71 12.94 5.23
CA ALA A 37 10.42 13.61 5.12
C ALA A 37 9.74 13.45 3.75
N HIS A 38 10.51 13.47 2.66
CA HIS A 38 9.97 13.28 1.31
C HIS A 38 9.42 11.86 1.08
N VAL A 39 9.98 10.84 1.75
CA VAL A 39 9.46 9.47 1.68
C VAL A 39 8.15 9.34 2.43
N LEU A 40 8.06 9.94 3.61
CA LEU A 40 6.81 9.98 4.37
C LEU A 40 5.70 10.70 3.59
N LEU A 41 6.02 11.82 2.94
CA LEU A 41 5.07 12.58 2.13
C LEU A 41 4.58 11.76 0.92
N ASP A 42 5.47 11.07 0.21
CA ASP A 42 5.10 10.18 -0.89
C ASP A 42 4.20 9.03 -0.40
N ALA A 43 4.55 8.39 0.72
CA ALA A 43 3.74 7.34 1.33
C ALA A 43 2.35 7.83 1.73
N TRP A 44 2.25 9.05 2.24
CA TRP A 44 0.98 9.66 2.61
C TRP A 44 0.06 9.85 1.39
N HIS A 45 0.56 10.47 0.32
CA HIS A 45 -0.21 10.67 -0.90
C HIS A 45 -0.66 9.35 -1.55
N ARG A 46 0.21 8.34 -1.60
CA ARG A 46 -0.16 7.03 -2.16
C ARG A 46 -1.29 6.35 -1.39
N VAL A 47 -1.30 6.47 -0.07
CA VAL A 47 -2.36 5.90 0.77
C VAL A 47 -3.68 6.64 0.52
N ASP A 48 -3.64 7.96 0.40
CA ASP A 48 -4.82 8.78 0.07
C ASP A 48 -5.39 8.38 -1.30
N ASP A 49 -4.55 8.32 -2.34
CA ASP A 49 -4.94 7.89 -3.69
C ASP A 49 -5.53 6.47 -3.70
N PHE A 50 -4.91 5.54 -2.96
CA PHE A 50 -5.38 4.16 -2.87
C PHE A 50 -6.79 4.08 -2.29
N PHE A 51 -7.04 4.76 -1.17
CA PHE A 51 -8.37 4.76 -0.56
C PHE A 51 -9.39 5.56 -1.36
N ALA A 52 -8.98 6.68 -1.95
CA ALA A 52 -9.84 7.41 -2.88
C ALA A 52 -10.29 6.50 -4.03
N PHE A 53 -9.39 5.74 -4.65
CA PHE A 53 -9.75 4.83 -5.74
C PHE A 53 -10.68 3.69 -5.30
N HIS A 54 -10.39 3.02 -4.17
CA HIS A 54 -11.09 1.79 -3.79
C HIS A 54 -12.31 1.99 -2.89
N LEU A 55 -12.37 3.09 -2.13
CA LEU A 55 -13.45 3.36 -1.16
C LEU A 55 -14.42 4.46 -1.62
N GLN A 56 -14.32 4.93 -2.87
CA GLN A 56 -15.35 5.76 -3.51
C GLN A 56 -16.64 4.93 -3.77
N GLY A 57 -17.32 4.53 -2.70
CA GLY A 57 -18.70 4.05 -2.72
C GLY A 57 -19.66 5.24 -2.63
N ARG A 58 -20.67 5.26 -3.53
CA ARG A 58 -21.75 6.25 -3.67
C ARG A 58 -21.93 7.14 -2.44
N ILE A 59 -21.42 8.37 -2.49
CA ILE A 59 -21.96 9.45 -1.66
C ILE A 59 -23.45 9.48 -1.98
N LYS A 60 -24.31 9.05 -1.05
CA LYS A 60 -25.74 9.37 -1.12
C LYS A 60 -25.80 10.89 -1.12
N GLN A 61 -26.13 11.48 -2.27
CA GLN A 61 -26.39 12.92 -2.30
C GLN A 61 -27.50 13.20 -1.26
N PRO A 62 -27.30 14.21 -0.39
CA PRO A 62 -28.35 14.62 0.53
C PRO A 62 -29.57 15.07 -0.29
N ARG A 63 -30.74 14.53 0.06
CA ARG A 63 -32.03 15.04 -0.43
C ARG A 63 -32.31 16.41 0.14
#